data_AF-A0A7X8R2V4-F1
#
_entry.id   AF-A0A7X8R2V4-F1
#
_cell.length_a   1.000
_cell.length_b   1.000
_cell.length_c   1.000
_cell.angle_alpha   90.00
_cell.angle_beta   90.00
_cell.angle_gamma   90.00
#
_symmetry.space_group_name_H-M   'P 1'
#
loop_
_entity.id
_entity.type
_entity.pdbx_description
1 polymer ?
#
loop_
_entity_poly.entity_id
_entity_poly.type
_entity_poly.pdbx_seq_one_letter_code
_entity_poly.pdbx_strand_id
1 'polypeptide(L)'
;LLDKGIKRVILGTSAVNDPMLVKAAAERFGAGIAIAVDAKDGFVATEGWEQTSGFTAVEFARKMEDLGAGVIIYTDISRDGMLKGPNIKAMEEMVKAVGMDVIASGGVSSIQDIKNLKNAGVAGAIIGKALYTGNIDLKEAIAAAK
;
A
#
# COMPACT_ATOMS: atom_id res chain seq x y z
N LEU A 1 19.61 -7.88 1.56
CA LEU A 1 18.66 -7.92 0.44
C LEU A 1 18.93 -6.77 -0.52
N LEU A 2 18.93 -5.53 -0.02
CA LEU A 2 19.18 -4.34 -0.84
C LEU A 2 20.56 -4.35 -1.51
N ASP A 3 21.62 -4.73 -0.79
CA ASP A 3 22.98 -4.89 -1.36
C ASP A 3 23.09 -6.00 -2.43
N LYS A 4 22.05 -6.82 -2.59
CA LYS A 4 21.98 -7.89 -3.60
C LYS A 4 21.15 -7.50 -4.82
N GLY A 5 20.84 -6.21 -5.01
CA GLY A 5 20.13 -5.67 -6.17
C GLY A 5 18.61 -5.56 -6.02
N ILE A 6 18.05 -5.90 -4.85
CA ILE A 6 16.64 -5.65 -4.54
C ILE A 6 16.48 -4.15 -4.28
N LYS A 7 15.56 -3.49 -4.97
CA LYS A 7 15.39 -2.02 -4.84
C LYS A 7 14.52 -1.61 -3.66
N ARG A 8 13.65 -2.50 -3.17
CA ARG A 8 12.69 -2.18 -2.11
C ARG A 8 12.44 -3.40 -1.21
N VAL A 9 12.42 -3.17 0.10
CA VAL A 9 12.00 -4.14 1.12
C VAL A 9 10.72 -3.61 1.75
N ILE A 10 9.76 -4.50 1.97
CA ILE A 10 8.47 -4.18 2.57
C ILE A 10 8.49 -4.61 4.04
N LEU A 11 8.11 -3.71 4.94
CA LEU A 11 7.91 -3.99 6.36
C LEU A 11 6.41 -3.94 6.65
N GLY A 12 5.80 -5.08 6.99
CA GLY A 12 4.40 -5.18 7.39
C GLY A 12 4.26 -5.19 8.91
N THR A 13 3.86 -6.32 9.49
CA THR A 13 3.71 -6.51 10.95
C THR A 13 4.93 -6.05 11.77
N SER A 14 6.14 -6.19 11.24
CA SER A 14 7.36 -5.71 11.92
C SER A 14 7.37 -4.18 12.13
N ALA A 15 6.78 -3.40 11.22
CA ALA A 15 6.65 -1.96 11.37
C ALA A 15 5.69 -1.56 12.50
N VAL A 16 4.68 -2.40 12.76
CA VAL A 16 3.76 -2.23 13.89
C VAL A 16 4.44 -2.59 15.21
N ASN A 17 5.11 -3.75 15.24
CA ASN A 17 5.70 -4.29 16.47
C ASN A 17 6.99 -3.59 16.88
N ASP A 18 7.79 -3.12 15.93
CA ASP A 18 9.07 -2.45 16.17
C ASP A 18 9.22 -1.20 15.27
N PRO A 19 8.66 -0.04 15.68
CA PRO A 19 8.83 1.21 14.94
C PRO A 19 10.29 1.69 14.85
N MET A 20 11.17 1.27 15.75
CA MET A 20 12.59 1.65 15.70
C MET A 20 13.32 0.96 14.55
N LEU A 21 12.88 -0.25 14.17
CA LEU A 21 13.33 -0.90 12.94
C LEU A 21 13.02 -0.04 11.71
N VAL A 22 11.82 0.56 11.64
CA VAL A 22 11.43 1.44 10.53
C VAL A 22 12.37 2.62 10.45
N LYS A 23 12.60 3.29 11.59
CA LYS A 23 13.52 4.44 11.65
C LYS A 23 14.93 4.08 11.17
N ALA A 24 15.52 3.02 11.74
CA ALA A 24 16.87 2.60 11.38
C ALA A 24 16.97 2.18 9.90
N ALA A 25 15.95 1.50 9.38
CA ALA A 25 15.90 1.09 7.98
C ALA A 25 15.72 2.29 7.04
N ALA A 26 14.85 3.24 7.38
CA ALA A 26 14.62 4.46 6.62
C ALA A 26 15.85 5.35 6.60
N GLU A 27 16.54 5.55 7.73
CA GLU A 27 17.79 6.32 7.80
C GLU A 27 18.88 5.74 6.89
N ARG A 28 18.95 4.41 6.79
CA ARG A 28 19.98 3.73 6.00
C ARG A 28 19.62 3.58 4.52
N PHE A 29 18.34 3.39 4.19
CA PHE A 29 17.92 2.94 2.87
C PHE A 29 16.84 3.83 2.21
N GLY A 30 16.27 4.81 2.93
CA GLY A 30 15.29 5.76 2.43
C GLY A 30 14.12 5.11 1.69
N ALA A 31 13.88 5.53 0.45
CA ALA A 31 12.84 5.00 -0.43
C ALA A 31 12.99 3.49 -0.77
N GLY A 32 14.10 2.86 -0.38
CA GLY A 32 14.28 1.41 -0.40
C GLY A 32 13.44 0.68 0.64
N ILE A 33 12.76 1.38 1.55
CA ILE A 33 11.82 0.83 2.53
C ILE A 33 10.40 1.25 2.17
N ALA A 34 9.48 0.29 2.13
CA ALA A 34 8.05 0.55 2.10
C ALA A 34 7.36 -0.07 3.30
N ILE A 35 6.33 0.61 3.79
CA ILE A 35 5.50 0.09 4.88
C ILE A 35 4.23 -0.50 4.31
N ALA A 36 3.96 -1.76 4.60
CA ALA A 36 2.70 -2.40 4.27
C ALA A 36 1.69 -2.17 5.40
N VAL A 37 0.51 -1.67 5.03
CA VAL A 37 -0.62 -1.45 5.91
C VAL A 37 -1.80 -2.24 5.36
N ASP A 38 -2.11 -3.33 6.05
CA ASP A 38 -3.35 -4.04 5.81
C ASP A 38 -4.43 -3.41 6.68
N ALA A 39 -5.51 -2.96 6.05
CA ALA A 39 -6.56 -2.19 6.71
C ALA A 39 -7.91 -2.88 6.58
N LYS A 40 -8.60 -2.98 7.72
CA LYS A 40 -9.99 -3.44 7.82
C LYS A 40 -10.83 -2.33 8.42
N ASP A 41 -11.86 -1.90 7.71
CA ASP A 41 -12.75 -0.83 8.15
C ASP A 41 -12.00 0.47 8.56
N GLY A 42 -10.86 0.74 7.91
CA GLY A 42 -10.01 1.91 8.16
C GLY A 42 -8.97 1.75 9.28
N PHE A 43 -8.97 0.63 10.00
CA PHE A 43 -8.03 0.32 11.07
C PHE A 43 -6.93 -0.64 10.62
N VAL A 44 -5.72 -0.49 11.15
CA VAL A 44 -4.62 -1.41 10.83
C VAL A 44 -4.93 -2.78 11.40
N ALA A 45 -4.88 -3.79 10.55
CA ALA A 45 -5.02 -5.19 10.90
C ALA A 45 -3.64 -5.82 11.10
N THR A 46 -3.47 -6.60 12.18
CA THR A 46 -2.24 -7.30 12.56
C THR A 46 -2.51 -8.80 12.68
N GLU A 47 -1.45 -9.58 12.88
CA GLU A 47 -1.54 -11.05 13.10
C GLU A 47 -2.37 -11.78 12.04
N GLY A 48 -1.99 -11.67 10.77
CA GLY A 48 -2.70 -12.36 9.69
C GLY A 48 -4.13 -11.88 9.47
N TRP A 49 -4.42 -10.63 9.83
CA TRP A 49 -5.71 -9.95 9.70
C TRP A 49 -6.78 -10.31 10.75
N GLU A 50 -6.40 -11.09 11.78
CA GLU A 50 -7.34 -11.51 12.83
C GLU A 50 -7.58 -10.42 13.88
N GLN A 51 -6.57 -9.59 14.17
CA GLN A 51 -6.67 -8.52 15.16
C GLN A 51 -6.68 -7.14 14.49
N THR A 52 -7.59 -6.27 14.91
CA THR A 52 -7.54 -4.84 14.58
C THR A 52 -6.80 -4.11 15.68
N SER A 53 -5.80 -3.32 15.31
CA SER A 53 -5.12 -2.41 16.23
C SER A 53 -6.04 -1.29 16.72
N GLY A 54 -5.61 -0.55 17.73
CA GLY A 54 -6.33 0.62 18.24
C GLY A 54 -6.13 1.91 17.42
N PHE A 55 -5.43 1.86 16.29
CA PHE A 55 -5.13 3.04 15.48
C PHE A 55 -5.58 2.87 14.03
N THR A 56 -5.97 3.98 13.42
CA THR A 56 -6.37 4.03 12.02
C THR A 56 -5.15 3.84 11.12
N ALA A 57 -5.40 3.40 9.89
CA ALA A 57 -4.36 3.28 8.87
C ALA A 57 -3.68 4.62 8.59
N VAL A 58 -4.44 5.73 8.62
CA VAL A 58 -3.92 7.08 8.40
C VAL A 58 -3.01 7.54 9.55
N GLU A 59 -3.40 7.31 10.80
CA GLU A 59 -2.56 7.62 11.96
C GLU A 59 -1.26 6.82 11.93
N PHE A 60 -1.35 5.53 11.58
CA PHE A 60 -0.17 4.69 11.43
C PHE A 60 0.75 5.21 10.32
N ALA A 61 0.19 5.56 9.15
CA ALA A 61 0.94 6.09 8.03
C ALA A 61 1.73 7.35 8.40
N ARG A 62 1.09 8.32 9.08
CA ARG A 62 1.75 9.54 9.57
C ARG A 62 2.89 9.21 10.53
N LYS A 63 2.67 8.29 11.47
CA LYS A 63 3.73 7.85 12.39
C LYS A 63 4.92 7.23 11.65
N MET A 64 4.68 6.48 10.58
CA MET A 64 5.76 5.90 9.77
C MET A 64 6.51 6.95 8.96
N GLU A 65 5.79 7.95 8.43
CA GLU A 65 6.38 9.12 7.77
C GLU A 65 7.29 9.90 8.71
N ASP A 66 6.86 10.14 9.96
CA ASP A 66 7.67 10.79 11.00
C ASP A 66 8.97 10.02 11.32
N LEU A 67 8.97 8.70 11.08
CA LEU A 67 10.14 7.84 11.24
C LEU A 67 11.00 7.77 9.96
N GLY A 68 10.63 8.47 8.90
CA GLY A 68 11.37 8.60 7.65
C GLY A 68 10.97 7.64 6.55
N ALA A 69 9.87 6.88 6.70
CA ALA A 69 9.36 6.07 5.59
C ALA A 69 8.98 6.97 4.40
N GLY A 70 9.30 6.52 3.19
CA GLY A 70 8.99 7.27 1.95
C GLY A 70 7.90 6.66 1.10
N VAL A 71 7.47 5.43 1.40
CA VAL A 71 6.50 4.67 0.61
C VAL A 71 5.57 3.91 1.55
N ILE A 72 4.28 3.98 1.28
CA ILE A 72 3.27 3.16 1.96
C ILE A 72 2.47 2.35 0.95
N ILE A 73 2.27 1.08 1.27
CA ILE A 73 1.42 0.16 0.52
C ILE A 73 0.18 -0.06 1.37
N TYR A 74 -0.96 0.46 0.94
CA TYR A 74 -2.22 0.25 1.64
C TYR A 74 -3.02 -0.86 0.96
N THR A 75 -3.41 -1.87 1.72
CA THR A 75 -4.30 -2.94 1.28
C THR A 75 -5.63 -2.85 2.01
N ASP A 76 -6.73 -2.67 1.27
CA ASP A 76 -8.07 -2.90 1.84
C ASP A 76 -8.39 -4.39 1.82
N ILE A 77 -8.27 -5.05 2.97
CA ILE A 77 -8.43 -6.50 3.06
C ILE A 77 -9.87 -6.95 2.78
N SER A 78 -10.87 -6.07 2.94
CA SER A 78 -12.27 -6.39 2.64
C SER A 78 -12.53 -6.51 1.14
N ARG A 79 -11.61 -5.97 0.32
CA ARG A 79 -11.70 -5.95 -1.14
C ARG A 79 -10.67 -6.84 -1.82
N ASP A 80 -9.63 -7.27 -1.10
CA ASP A 80 -8.58 -8.07 -1.69
C ASP A 80 -9.11 -9.42 -2.22
N GLY A 81 -8.70 -9.77 -3.45
CA GLY A 81 -9.19 -10.96 -4.15
C GLY A 81 -10.68 -10.97 -4.53
N MET A 82 -11.47 -9.96 -4.16
CA MET A 82 -12.93 -9.89 -4.39
C MET A 82 -13.31 -9.40 -5.79
N LEU A 83 -12.38 -8.76 -6.51
CA LEU A 83 -12.58 -8.19 -7.84
C LEU A 83 -13.71 -7.14 -7.92
N LYS A 84 -13.95 -6.40 -6.83
CA LYS A 84 -15.03 -5.39 -6.70
C LYS A 84 -14.56 -3.93 -6.84
N GLY A 85 -13.35 -3.72 -7.33
CA GLY A 85 -12.70 -2.42 -7.38
C GLY A 85 -12.03 -2.03 -6.04
N PRO A 86 -11.00 -1.19 -6.09
CA PRO A 86 -10.25 -0.73 -4.92
C PRO A 86 -11.05 0.29 -4.09
N ASN A 87 -10.59 0.58 -2.87
CA ASN A 87 -11.19 1.59 -2.01
C ASN A 87 -10.67 3.00 -2.34
N ILE A 88 -11.26 3.64 -3.36
CA ILE A 88 -10.84 4.97 -3.83
C ILE A 88 -10.91 6.03 -2.72
N LYS A 89 -11.94 6.01 -1.88
CA LYS A 89 -12.09 6.99 -0.78
C LYS A 89 -10.94 6.88 0.22
N ALA A 90 -10.58 5.66 0.63
CA ALA A 90 -9.45 5.44 1.52
C ALA A 90 -8.12 5.85 0.87
N MET A 91 -7.97 5.67 -0.44
CA MET A 91 -6.77 6.12 -1.16
C MET A 91 -6.65 7.64 -1.16
N GLU A 92 -7.73 8.35 -1.48
CA GLU A 92 -7.74 9.81 -1.46
C GLU A 92 -7.46 10.38 -0.06
N GLU A 93 -8.01 9.74 0.98
CA GLU A 93 -7.75 10.11 2.36
C GLU A 93 -6.27 9.92 2.72
N MET A 94 -5.70 8.76 2.38
CA MET A 94 -4.29 8.47 2.63
C MET A 94 -3.37 9.44 1.89
N VAL A 95 -3.58 9.65 0.59
CA VAL A 95 -2.78 10.57 -0.24
C VAL A 95 -2.83 12.01 0.28
N LYS A 96 -3.95 12.44 0.84
CA LYS A 96 -4.07 13.77 1.46
C LYS A 96 -3.38 13.86 2.83
N ALA A 97 -3.23 12.74 3.52
CA ALA A 97 -2.77 12.71 4.90
C ALA A 97 -1.25 12.64 5.06
N VAL A 98 -0.54 12.12 4.06
CA VAL A 98 0.92 11.93 4.08
C VAL A 98 1.57 12.50 2.82
N GLY A 99 2.85 12.86 2.91
CA GLY A 99 3.70 13.22 1.77
C GLY A 99 4.45 12.02 1.15
N MET A 100 4.31 10.82 1.71
CA MET A 100 4.85 9.58 1.15
C MET A 100 4.19 9.15 -0.17
N ASP A 101 4.90 8.37 -0.97
CA ASP A 101 4.31 7.67 -2.11
C ASP A 101 3.30 6.62 -1.61
N VAL A 102 2.02 6.81 -1.97
CA VAL A 102 0.95 5.84 -1.66
C VAL A 102 0.78 4.86 -2.81
N ILE A 103 0.89 3.57 -2.52
CA ILE A 103 0.64 2.47 -3.44
C ILE A 103 -0.65 1.77 -3.03
N ALA A 104 -1.60 1.70 -3.96
CA ALA A 104 -2.86 0.98 -3.74
C ALA A 104 -2.69 -0.53 -3.90
N SER A 105 -3.28 -1.29 -2.99
CA SER A 105 -3.37 -2.75 -3.06
C SER A 105 -4.78 -3.21 -2.65
N GLY A 106 -5.22 -4.34 -3.19
CA GLY A 106 -6.53 -4.92 -2.93
C GLY A 106 -7.65 -4.43 -3.86
N GLY A 107 -8.33 -5.38 -4.50
CA GLY A 107 -9.60 -5.14 -5.20
C GLY A 107 -9.54 -4.62 -6.64
N VAL A 108 -8.37 -4.24 -7.16
CA VAL A 108 -8.22 -3.81 -8.57
C VAL A 108 -8.70 -4.91 -9.52
N SER A 109 -9.70 -4.62 -10.36
CA SER A 109 -10.32 -5.62 -11.24
C SER A 109 -10.56 -5.16 -12.68
N SER A 110 -10.37 -3.87 -12.98
CA SER A 110 -10.54 -3.30 -14.31
C SER A 110 -9.53 -2.20 -14.64
N ILE A 111 -9.42 -1.87 -15.93
CA ILE A 111 -8.66 -0.68 -16.39
C ILE A 111 -9.23 0.62 -15.82
N GLN A 112 -10.55 0.69 -15.61
CA GLN A 112 -11.19 1.86 -15.03
C GLN A 112 -10.72 2.09 -13.58
N ASP A 113 -10.48 1.03 -12.81
CA ASP A 113 -9.93 1.14 -11.47
C ASP A 113 -8.54 1.78 -11.46
N ILE A 114 -7.68 1.42 -12.42
CA ILE A 114 -6.35 1.99 -12.57
C ILE A 114 -6.44 3.50 -12.84
N LYS A 115 -7.36 3.91 -13.72
CA LYS A 115 -7.60 5.34 -13.99
C LYS A 115 -8.14 6.08 -12.77
N ASN A 116 -9.07 5.48 -12.03
CA ASN A 116 -9.62 6.06 -10.81
C ASN A 116 -8.54 6.22 -9.73
N LEU A 117 -7.69 5.21 -9.57
CA LEU A 117 -6.54 5.26 -8.66
C LEU A 117 -5.55 6.37 -9.06
N LYS A 118 -5.20 6.47 -10.35
CA LYS A 118 -4.37 7.55 -10.86
C LYS A 118 -4.95 8.93 -10.51
N ASN A 119 -6.25 9.10 -10.72
CA ASN A 119 -6.95 10.36 -10.39
C ASN A 119 -7.01 10.63 -8.87
N ALA A 120 -6.99 9.59 -8.03
CA ALA A 120 -6.90 9.71 -6.58
C ALA A 120 -5.50 10.14 -6.10
N GLY A 121 -4.50 10.18 -6.98
CA GLY A 121 -3.15 10.64 -6.68
C GLY A 121 -2.22 9.57 -6.12
N VAL A 122 -2.55 8.28 -6.25
CA VAL A 122 -1.62 7.22 -5.83
C VAL A 122 -0.41 7.15 -6.77
N ALA A 123 0.76 6.85 -6.20
CA ALA A 123 2.00 6.67 -6.95
C ALA A 123 2.04 5.33 -7.72
N GLY A 124 1.20 4.37 -7.33
CA GLY A 124 1.10 3.08 -8.02
C GLY A 124 -0.03 2.20 -7.53
N ALA A 125 -0.19 1.05 -8.20
CA ALA A 125 -1.17 0.03 -7.85
C ALA A 125 -0.55 -1.37 -7.97
N ILE A 126 -0.91 -2.27 -7.05
CA ILE A 126 -0.55 -3.69 -7.08
C ILE A 126 -1.75 -4.47 -7.60
N ILE A 127 -1.56 -5.20 -8.71
CA ILE A 127 -2.59 -6.04 -9.33
C ILE A 127 -2.20 -7.50 -9.14
N GLY A 128 -2.98 -8.21 -8.33
CA GLY A 128 -2.82 -9.64 -8.10
C GLY A 128 -3.78 -10.46 -8.97
N LYS A 129 -4.82 -10.99 -8.34
CA LYS A 129 -5.78 -11.95 -8.93
C LYS A 129 -6.28 -11.57 -10.32
N ALA A 130 -6.67 -10.32 -10.55
CA ALA A 130 -7.24 -9.86 -11.81
C ALA A 130 -6.28 -10.05 -13.01
N LEU A 131 -4.97 -9.99 -12.77
CA LEU A 131 -3.96 -10.25 -13.79
C LEU A 131 -3.88 -11.76 -14.09
N TYR A 132 -3.85 -12.59 -13.03
CA TYR A 132 -3.75 -14.04 -13.16
C TYR A 132 -4.99 -14.68 -13.78
N THR A 133 -6.17 -14.10 -13.58
CA THR A 133 -7.45 -14.60 -14.13
C THR A 133 -7.78 -14.00 -15.49
N GLY A 134 -6.93 -13.12 -16.05
CA GLY A 134 -7.14 -12.52 -17.36
C GLY A 134 -8.23 -11.43 -17.40
N ASN A 135 -8.68 -10.93 -16.24
CA ASN A 135 -9.63 -9.82 -16.17
C ASN A 135 -9.01 -8.50 -16.64
N ILE A 136 -7.68 -8.38 -16.55
CA ILE A 136 -6.92 -7.22 -16.99
C ILE A 136 -5.76 -7.69 -17.85
N ASP A 137 -5.62 -7.10 -19.04
CA ASP A 137 -4.41 -7.22 -19.84
C ASP A 137 -3.29 -6.32 -19.28
N LEU A 138 -2.08 -6.88 -19.16
CA LEU A 138 -0.93 -6.16 -18.60
C LEU A 138 -0.54 -4.93 -19.43
N LYS A 139 -0.58 -5.03 -20.76
CA LYS A 139 -0.17 -3.92 -21.64
C LYS A 139 -1.18 -2.78 -21.53
N GLU A 140 -2.46 -3.09 -21.49
CA GLU A 140 -3.52 -2.10 -21.26
C GLU A 140 -3.38 -1.44 -19.88
N ALA A 141 -3.08 -2.22 -18.84
CA ALA A 141 -2.85 -1.69 -17.49
C ALA A 141 -1.68 -0.69 -17.47
N ILE A 142 -0.55 -1.05 -18.08
CA ILE A 142 0.61 -0.17 -18.18
C ILE A 142 0.28 1.09 -19.00
N ALA A 143 -0.47 0.96 -20.09
CA ALA A 143 -0.88 2.10 -20.91
C ALA A 143 -1.81 3.06 -20.15
N ALA A 144 -2.72 2.54 -19.33
CA ALA A 144 -3.63 3.35 -18.51
C ALA A 144 -2.95 4.03 -17.31
N ALA A 145 -1.82 3.48 -16.84
CA ALA A 145 -1.05 4.01 -15.71
C ALA A 145 -0.08 5.14 -16.09
N LYS A 146 0.32 5.24 -17.36
CA LYS A 146 1.10 6.38 -17.91
C LYS A 146 0.25 7.65 -17.89
#